data_AF-A0A3B9XCH4-F1
#
_entry.id   AF-A0A3B9XCH4-F1
#
_cell.length_a   1.000
_cell.length_b   1.000
_cell.length_c   1.000
_cell.angle_alpha   90.00
_cell.angle_beta   90.00
_cell.angle_gamma   90.00
#
_symmetry.space_group_name_H-M   'P 1'
#
loop_
_entity.id
_entity.type
_entity.pdbx_description
1 polymer ?
#
loop_
_entity_poly.entity_id
_entity_poly.type
_entity_poly.pdbx_seq_one_letter_code
_entity_poly.pdbx_strand_id
1 'polypeptide(L)'
;MNKKERLFISIILLLIAGFTTFDLMTDLKEGVAWWHAAVEGGVALVATIGVFFLLRGTFQLQKSLQQEKTLSEKLWKESFQWKENSKRYIEGLSQSIEQQLNEWSLTRSEKEVAFLLIKGLSLKEIAELRSTSEKTTRTQATSIYS
;
A
#
# COMPACT_ATOMS: atom_id res chain seq x y z
N MET A 1 3.94 13.47 -16.83
CA MET A 1 3.99 13.28 -18.30
C MET A 1 3.62 11.84 -18.61
N ASN A 2 2.57 11.64 -19.39
CA ASN A 2 2.01 10.33 -19.68
C ASN A 2 2.93 9.53 -20.61
N LYS A 3 2.86 8.19 -20.60
CA LYS A 3 3.74 7.33 -21.44
C LYS A 3 3.58 7.67 -22.93
N LYS A 4 2.36 8.02 -23.35
CA LYS A 4 2.02 8.44 -24.72
C LYS A 4 2.65 9.80 -25.08
N GLU A 5 2.58 10.79 -24.18
CA GLU A 5 3.20 12.11 -24.37
C GLU A 5 4.72 12.00 -24.50
N ARG A 6 5.35 11.17 -23.65
CA ARG A 6 6.78 10.92 -23.72
C ARG A 6 7.22 10.24 -25.01
N LEU A 7 6.46 9.25 -25.45
CA LEU A 7 6.73 8.56 -26.72
C LEU A 7 6.60 9.53 -27.90
N PHE A 8 5.55 10.35 -27.89
CA PHE A 8 5.31 11.37 -28.92
C PHE A 8 6.45 12.39 -29.00
N ILE A 9 6.90 12.93 -27.87
CA ILE A 9 8.04 13.86 -27.81
C ILE A 9 9.33 13.18 -28.27
N SER A 10 9.59 11.94 -27.85
CA SER A 10 10.76 11.18 -28.29
C SER A 10 10.76 10.91 -29.81
N ILE A 11 9.61 10.61 -30.40
CA ILE A 11 9.47 10.42 -31.86
C ILE A 11 9.74 11.74 -32.59
N ILE A 12 9.17 12.85 -32.12
CA ILE A 12 9.41 14.18 -32.71
C ILE A 12 10.90 14.53 -32.66
N LEU A 13 11.56 14.34 -31.51
CA LEU A 13 12.99 14.63 -31.38
C LEU A 13 13.86 13.75 -32.29
N LEU A 14 13.50 12.47 -32.46
CA LEU A 14 14.17 11.58 -33.40
C LEU A 14 13.99 12.00 -34.86
N LEU A 15 12.79 12.45 -35.22
CA LEU A 15 12.52 12.98 -36.56
C LEU A 15 13.33 14.26 -36.81
N ILE A 16 13.32 15.21 -35.86
CA ILE A 16 14.11 16.44 -35.97
C ILE A 16 15.60 16.11 -36.12
N ALA A 17 16.15 15.26 -35.24
CA ALA A 17 17.54 14.83 -35.31
C ALA A 17 17.88 14.13 -36.64
N GLY A 18 16.97 13.31 -37.16
CA GLY A 18 17.13 12.64 -38.45
C GLY A 18 17.16 13.62 -39.62
N PHE A 19 16.21 14.56 -39.67
CA PHE A 19 16.17 15.61 -40.69
C PHE A 19 17.41 16.49 -40.64
N THR A 20 17.81 16.98 -39.46
CA THR A 20 19.02 17.82 -39.33
C THR A 20 20.30 17.06 -39.70
N THR A 21 20.39 15.76 -39.43
CA THR A 21 21.57 14.97 -39.81
C THR A 21 21.61 14.75 -41.32
N PHE A 22 20.45 14.55 -41.96
CA PHE A 22 20.37 14.40 -43.42
C PHE A 22 20.75 15.69 -44.13
N ASP A 23 20.22 16.83 -43.67
CA ASP A 23 20.51 18.19 -44.18
C ASP A 23 22.01 18.53 -44.05
N LEU A 24 22.58 18.27 -42.88
CA LEU A 24 24.01 18.45 -42.62
C LEU A 24 24.87 17.62 -43.59
N MET A 25 24.45 16.39 -43.91
CA MET A 25 25.19 15.48 -44.80
C MET A 25 25.10 15.88 -46.28
N THR A 26 24.00 16.54 -46.69
CA THR A 26 23.85 17.14 -48.01
C THR A 26 24.66 18.42 -48.14
N ASP A 27 24.63 19.29 -47.13
CA ASP A 27 25.31 20.59 -47.15
C ASP A 27 26.84 20.47 -47.05
N LEU A 28 27.33 19.44 -46.36
CA LEU A 28 28.75 19.05 -46.34
C LEU A 28 29.31 18.74 -47.75
N LYS A 29 28.46 18.33 -48.70
CA LYS A 29 28.86 18.08 -50.10
C LYS A 29 28.79 19.32 -50.98
N GLU A 30 27.98 20.31 -50.60
CA GLU A 30 27.75 21.54 -51.37
C GLU A 30 28.65 22.71 -50.97
N GLY A 31 29.43 22.59 -49.88
CA GLY A 31 30.44 23.59 -49.50
C GLY A 31 29.84 24.84 -48.82
N VAL A 32 28.81 24.65 -48.01
CA VAL A 32 28.02 25.71 -47.35
C VAL A 32 28.74 26.31 -46.13
N ALA A 33 28.32 27.51 -45.69
CA ALA A 33 28.96 28.29 -44.63
C ALA A 33 29.02 27.57 -43.26
N TRP A 34 30.18 27.65 -42.61
CA TRP A 34 30.51 27.00 -41.33
C TRP A 34 29.55 27.30 -40.17
N TRP A 35 28.78 28.39 -40.22
CA TRP A 35 27.79 28.72 -39.19
C TRP A 35 26.55 27.82 -39.23
N HIS A 36 26.11 27.37 -40.41
CA HIS A 36 24.98 26.44 -40.56
C HIS A 36 25.30 25.09 -39.91
N ALA A 37 26.48 24.54 -40.22
CA ALA A 37 26.94 23.29 -39.63
C ALA A 37 27.05 23.34 -38.09
N ALA A 38 27.41 24.50 -37.52
CA ALA A 38 27.49 24.66 -36.07
C ALA A 38 26.09 24.66 -35.40
N VAL A 39 25.11 25.34 -36.02
CA VAL A 39 23.73 25.40 -35.50
C VAL A 39 23.06 24.03 -35.60
N GLU A 40 23.14 23.36 -36.74
CA GLU A 40 22.57 22.02 -36.95
C GLU A 40 23.19 20.96 -36.04
N GLY A 41 24.51 20.99 -35.87
CA GLY A 41 25.21 20.13 -34.91
C GLY A 41 24.75 20.36 -33.47
N GLY A 42 24.50 21.62 -33.09
CA GLY A 42 23.96 21.99 -31.78
C GLY A 42 22.55 21.45 -31.56
N VAL A 43 21.66 21.59 -32.55
CA VAL A 43 20.28 21.07 -32.51
C VAL A 43 20.28 19.54 -32.40
N ALA A 44 21.11 18.86 -33.19
CA ALA A 44 21.25 17.41 -33.14
C ALA A 44 21.70 16.92 -31.74
N LEU A 45 22.70 17.58 -31.16
CA LEU A 45 23.18 17.26 -29.81
C LEU A 45 22.10 17.42 -28.74
N VAL A 46 21.38 18.55 -28.74
CA VAL A 46 20.30 18.80 -27.77
C VAL A 46 19.18 17.76 -27.92
N ALA A 47 18.81 17.41 -29.15
CA ALA A 47 17.81 16.39 -29.41
C ALA A 47 18.25 15.01 -28.90
N THR A 48 19.50 14.60 -29.17
CA THR A 48 20.05 13.33 -28.68
C THR A 48 20.09 13.27 -27.15
N ILE A 49 20.54 14.34 -26.49
CA ILE A 49 20.56 14.45 -25.03
C ILE A 49 19.14 14.36 -24.47
N GLY A 50 18.18 15.08 -25.07
CA GLY A 50 16.77 15.05 -24.68
C GLY A 50 16.16 13.65 -24.74
N VAL A 51 16.40 12.93 -25.84
CA VAL A 51 15.93 11.53 -26.00
C VAL A 51 16.57 10.62 -24.94
N PHE A 52 17.88 10.76 -24.68
CA PHE A 52 18.58 9.97 -23.69
C PHE A 52 18.01 10.15 -22.27
N PHE A 53 17.77 11.40 -21.84
CA PHE A 53 17.18 11.70 -20.53
C PHE A 53 15.76 11.14 -20.40
N LEU A 54 14.93 11.30 -21.45
CA LEU A 54 13.58 10.76 -21.45
C LEU A 54 13.59 9.22 -21.30
N LEU A 55 14.43 8.53 -22.09
CA LEU A 55 14.53 7.07 -22.03
C LEU A 55 14.98 6.59 -20.65
N ARG A 56 16.03 7.19 -20.06
CA ARG A 56 16.45 6.85 -18.70
C ARG A 56 15.33 7.06 -17.67
N GLY A 57 14.59 8.15 -17.78
CA GLY A 57 13.45 8.43 -16.91
C GLY A 57 12.34 7.37 -16.99
N THR A 58 12.06 6.78 -18.17
CA THR A 58 11.11 5.64 -18.26
C THR A 58 11.58 4.44 -17.48
N PHE A 59 12.84 4.06 -17.68
CA PHE A 59 13.35 2.82 -17.12
C PHE A 59 13.34 2.89 -15.59
N GLN A 60 13.74 4.03 -15.02
CA GLN A 60 13.69 4.24 -13.58
C GLN A 60 12.24 4.22 -13.05
N LEU A 61 11.33 4.95 -13.69
CA LEU A 61 9.93 5.02 -13.25
C LEU A 61 9.24 3.66 -13.32
N GLN A 62 9.47 2.89 -14.38
CA GLN A 62 8.90 1.54 -14.51
C GLN A 62 9.42 0.60 -13.44
N LYS A 63 10.72 0.69 -13.10
CA LYS A 63 11.33 -0.12 -12.05
C LYS A 63 10.73 0.21 -10.68
N SER A 64 10.61 1.49 -10.34
CA SER A 64 10.00 1.93 -9.08
C SER A 64 8.54 1.49 -8.98
N LEU A 65 7.78 1.59 -10.07
CA LEU A 65 6.37 1.19 -10.08
C LEU A 65 6.18 -0.32 -9.94
N GLN A 66 7.09 -1.13 -10.48
CA GLN A 66 7.09 -2.59 -10.23
C GLN A 66 7.43 -2.92 -8.77
N GLN A 67 8.41 -2.22 -8.19
CA GLN A 67 8.78 -2.41 -6.78
C GLN A 67 7.63 -2.03 -5.84
N GLU A 68 6.97 -0.91 -6.10
CA GLU A 68 5.83 -0.47 -5.29
C GLU A 68 4.64 -1.42 -5.41
N LYS A 69 4.32 -1.91 -6.61
CA LYS A 69 3.27 -2.93 -6.81
C LYS A 69 3.58 -4.22 -6.06
N THR A 70 4.79 -4.75 -6.20
CA THR A 70 5.19 -5.99 -5.51
C THR A 70 5.20 -5.83 -4.00
N LEU A 71 5.61 -4.67 -3.48
CA LEU A 71 5.53 -4.35 -2.07
C LEU A 71 4.06 -4.28 -1.62
N SER A 72 3.20 -3.60 -2.36
CA SER A 72 1.77 -3.51 -2.07
C SER A 72 1.10 -4.88 -2.04
N GLU A 73 1.42 -5.76 -3.00
CA GLU A 73 0.88 -7.13 -3.04
C GLU A 73 1.34 -7.97 -1.84
N LYS A 74 2.61 -7.83 -1.44
CA LYS A 74 3.13 -8.49 -0.23
C LYS A 74 2.41 -8.00 1.03
N LEU A 75 2.30 -6.69 1.20
CA LEU A 75 1.61 -6.09 2.34
C LEU A 75 0.14 -6.51 2.40
N TRP A 76 -0.52 -6.62 1.24
CA TRP A 76 -1.91 -7.08 1.18
C TRP A 76 -2.06 -8.54 1.62
N LYS A 77 -1.15 -9.42 1.17
CA LYS A 77 -1.09 -10.82 1.64
C LYS A 77 -0.80 -10.93 3.13
N GLU A 78 0.19 -10.20 3.62
CA GLU A 78 0.55 -10.19 5.05
C GLU A 78 -0.61 -9.68 5.90
N SER A 79 -1.29 -8.61 5.49
CA SER A 79 -2.48 -8.09 6.16
C SER A 79 -3.61 -9.11 6.22
N PHE A 80 -3.88 -9.82 5.11
CA PHE A 80 -4.89 -10.86 5.07
C PHE A 80 -4.54 -12.02 6.01
N GLN A 81 -3.31 -12.52 5.93
CA GLN A 81 -2.83 -13.60 6.81
C GLN A 81 -2.84 -13.19 8.29
N TRP A 82 -2.42 -11.97 8.59
CA TRP A 82 -2.45 -11.42 9.94
C TRP A 82 -3.87 -11.38 10.49
N LYS A 83 -4.83 -10.92 9.68
CA LYS A 83 -6.25 -10.84 10.07
C LYS A 83 -6.84 -12.23 10.30
N GLU A 84 -6.53 -13.20 9.44
CA GLU A 84 -7.00 -14.58 9.58
C GLU A 84 -6.40 -15.25 10.83
N ASN A 85 -5.09 -15.12 11.05
CA ASN A 85 -4.43 -15.66 12.24
C ASN A 85 -4.97 -15.00 13.51
N SER A 86 -5.11 -13.67 13.53
CA SER A 86 -5.68 -12.95 14.68
C SER A 86 -7.09 -13.41 15.00
N LYS A 87 -7.93 -13.62 13.98
CA LYS A 87 -9.29 -14.15 14.16
C LYS A 87 -9.25 -15.54 14.79
N ARG A 88 -8.39 -16.45 14.29
CA ARG A 88 -8.23 -17.80 14.85
C ARG A 88 -7.78 -17.77 16.31
N TYR A 89 -6.86 -16.88 16.69
CA TYR A 89 -6.43 -16.74 18.08
C TYR A 89 -7.53 -16.21 18.99
N ILE A 90 -8.29 -15.20 18.54
CA ILE A 90 -9.41 -14.64 19.32
C ILE A 90 -10.53 -15.69 19.48
N GLU A 91 -10.88 -16.42 18.41
CA GLU A 91 -11.88 -17.49 18.47
C GLU A 91 -11.43 -18.62 19.40
N GLY A 92 -10.17 -19.08 19.28
CA GLY A 92 -9.60 -20.09 20.16
C GLY A 92 -9.60 -19.66 21.63
N LEU A 93 -9.21 -18.41 21.91
CA LEU A 93 -9.26 -17.85 23.26
C LEU A 93 -10.69 -17.81 23.81
N SER A 94 -11.66 -17.36 23.00
CA SER A 94 -13.06 -17.32 23.41
C SER A 94 -13.60 -18.71 23.73
N GLN A 95 -13.25 -19.72 22.93
CA GLN A 95 -13.63 -21.12 23.18
C GLN A 95 -13.00 -21.66 24.47
N SER A 96 -11.71 -21.41 24.71
CA SER A 96 -11.04 -21.83 25.95
C SER A 96 -11.65 -21.18 27.19
N ILE A 97 -11.99 -19.89 27.13
CA ILE A 97 -12.70 -19.20 28.21
C ILE A 97 -14.07 -19.86 28.45
N GLU A 98 -14.85 -20.09 27.39
CA GLU A 98 -16.16 -20.71 27.51
C GLU A 98 -16.09 -22.12 28.11
N GLN A 99 -15.10 -22.93 27.70
CA GLN A 99 -14.85 -24.24 28.30
C GLN A 99 -14.55 -24.12 29.81
N GLN A 100 -13.66 -23.21 30.20
CA GLN A 100 -13.32 -23.02 31.61
C GLN A 100 -14.53 -22.58 32.44
N LEU A 101 -15.35 -21.68 31.91
CA LEU A 101 -16.58 -21.23 32.57
C LEU A 101 -17.64 -22.34 32.65
N ASN A 102 -17.65 -23.28 31.70
CA ASN A 102 -18.49 -24.48 31.75
C ASN A 102 -18.02 -25.46 32.83
N GLU A 103 -16.70 -25.66 32.97
CA GLU A 103 -16.11 -26.52 33.99
C GLU A 103 -16.40 -26.01 35.41
N TRP A 104 -16.43 -24.69 35.61
CA TRP A 104 -16.86 -24.07 36.87
C TRP A 104 -18.37 -24.14 37.13
N SER A 105 -19.14 -24.78 36.23
CA SER A 105 -20.59 -24.97 36.36
C SER A 105 -21.39 -23.68 36.54
N LEU A 106 -20.89 -22.56 36.00
CA LEU A 106 -21.54 -21.26 36.10
C LEU A 106 -22.85 -21.22 35.31
N THR A 107 -23.84 -20.50 35.83
CA THR A 107 -25.09 -20.19 35.13
C THR A 107 -24.83 -19.26 33.95
N ARG A 108 -25.77 -19.21 32.99
CA ARG A 108 -25.67 -18.30 31.83
C ARG A 108 -25.42 -16.85 32.24
N SER A 109 -26.10 -16.38 33.28
CA SER A 109 -25.94 -15.02 33.80
C SER A 109 -24.57 -14.77 34.40
N GLU A 110 -24.00 -15.75 35.11
CA GLU A 110 -22.65 -15.64 35.69
C GLU A 110 -21.57 -15.69 34.62
N LYS A 111 -21.73 -16.51 33.57
CA LYS A 111 -20.79 -16.53 32.44
C LYS A 111 -20.70 -15.17 31.75
N GLU A 112 -21.84 -14.50 31.56
CA GLU A 112 -21.87 -13.15 31.00
C GLU A 112 -21.12 -12.15 31.89
N VAL A 113 -21.33 -12.19 33.21
CA VAL A 113 -20.60 -11.33 34.16
C VAL A 113 -19.10 -11.66 34.15
N ALA A 114 -18.72 -12.93 34.21
CA ALA A 114 -17.33 -13.39 34.17
C ALA A 114 -16.61 -12.91 32.91
N PHE A 115 -17.27 -13.03 31.75
CA PHE A 115 -16.70 -12.59 30.47
C PHE A 115 -16.47 -11.07 30.42
N LEU A 116 -17.39 -10.28 30.97
CA LEU A 116 -17.24 -8.82 31.04
C LEU A 116 -16.20 -8.39 32.08
N LEU A 117 -16.05 -9.13 33.17
CA LEU A 117 -14.96 -8.93 34.14
C LEU A 117 -13.58 -9.20 33.51
N ILE A 118 -13.44 -10.27 32.71
CA ILE A 118 -12.19 -10.57 31.97
C ILE A 118 -11.86 -9.44 30.97
N LYS A 119 -12.88 -8.77 30.41
CA LYS A 119 -12.71 -7.59 29.56
C LYS A 119 -12.33 -6.31 30.33
N GLY A 120 -12.29 -6.37 31.66
CA GLY A 120 -11.89 -5.25 32.52
C GLY A 120 -13.02 -4.27 32.87
N LEU A 121 -14.28 -4.62 32.64
CA LEU A 121 -15.40 -3.76 33.02
C LEU A 121 -15.62 -3.78 34.54
N SER A 122 -15.95 -2.62 35.10
CA SER A 122 -16.39 -2.50 36.48
C SER A 122 -17.81 -3.05 36.68
N LEU A 123 -18.16 -3.44 37.91
CA LEU A 123 -19.50 -3.96 38.23
C LEU A 123 -20.63 -2.98 37.87
N LYS A 124 -20.36 -1.68 37.93
CA LYS A 124 -21.30 -0.63 37.55
C LYS A 124 -21.55 -0.64 36.03
N GLU A 125 -20.48 -0.67 35.23
CA GLU A 125 -20.57 -0.75 33.76
C GLU A 125 -21.24 -2.04 33.31
N ILE A 126 -20.96 -3.16 33.96
CA ILE A 126 -21.62 -4.44 33.68
C ILE A 126 -23.12 -4.38 33.99
N ALA A 127 -23.50 -3.78 35.12
CA ALA A 127 -24.89 -3.60 35.50
C ALA A 127 -25.65 -2.74 34.47
N GLU A 128 -25.04 -1.65 34.02
CA GLU A 128 -25.59 -0.78 32.97
C GLU A 128 -25.72 -1.50 31.64
N LEU A 129 -24.67 -2.22 31.20
CA LEU A 129 -24.65 -2.93 29.91
C LEU A 129 -25.64 -4.10 29.84
N ARG A 130 -25.92 -4.74 30.98
CA ARG A 130 -26.88 -5.84 31.10
C ARG A 130 -28.28 -5.38 31.53
N SER A 131 -28.51 -4.08 31.71
CA SER A 131 -29.78 -3.53 32.23
C SER A 131 -30.23 -4.19 33.54
N THR A 132 -29.28 -4.41 34.47
CA THR A 132 -29.51 -5.03 35.79
C THR A 132 -29.04 -4.10 36.91
N SER A 133 -29.41 -4.39 38.16
CA SER A 133 -28.94 -3.61 39.30
C SER A 133 -27.48 -3.95 39.64
N GLU A 134 -26.69 -2.97 40.09
CA GLU A 134 -25.31 -3.21 40.55
C GLU A 134 -25.25 -4.25 41.67
N LYS A 135 -26.27 -4.29 42.54
CA LYS A 135 -26.39 -5.31 43.59
C LYS A 135 -26.50 -6.72 43.00
N THR A 136 -27.31 -6.90 41.96
CA THR A 136 -27.46 -8.19 41.26
C THR A 136 -26.15 -8.61 40.60
N THR A 137 -25.49 -7.71 39.88
CA THR A 137 -24.19 -7.97 39.24
C THR A 137 -23.11 -8.30 40.28
N ARG A 138 -23.10 -7.62 41.42
CA ARG A 138 -22.18 -7.88 42.54
C ARG A 138 -22.41 -9.28 43.13
N THR A 139 -23.65 -9.68 43.37
CA THR A 139 -23.96 -11.03 43.86
C THR A 139 -23.48 -12.09 42.87
N GLN A 140 -23.73 -11.90 41.57
CA GLN A 140 -23.24 -12.81 40.52
C GLN A 140 -21.71 -12.84 40.46
N ALA A 141 -21.04 -11.70 40.61
CA ALA A 141 -19.59 -11.63 40.68
C ALA A 141 -19.02 -12.38 41.90
N THR A 142 -19.63 -12.22 43.08
CA THR A 142 -19.22 -12.96 44.27
C THR A 142 -19.31 -14.47 44.06
N SER A 143 -20.38 -14.95 43.40
CA SER A 143 -20.54 -16.37 43.08
C SER A 143 -19.46 -16.94 42.15
N ILE A 144 -18.81 -16.09 41.34
CA ILE A 144 -17.72 -16.52 40.44
C ILE A 144 -16.41 -16.73 41.22
N TYR A 145 -16.18 -15.99 42.32
CA TYR A 145 -14.98 -16.09 43.14
C TYR A 145 -15.10 -17.05 44.35
N SER A 146 -16.29 -17.64 44.54
CA SER A 146 -16.61 -18.55 45.64
C SER A 146 -16.16 -19.98 45.31
#